data_AF-A0A3B4Z6K3-F1
#
_entry.id   AF-A0A3B4Z6K3-F1
#
_cell.length_a   1.000
_cell.length_b   1.000
_cell.length_c   1.000
_cell.angle_alpha   90.00
_cell.angle_beta   90.00
_cell.angle_gamma   90.00
#
_symmetry.space_group_name_H-M   'P 1'
#
loop_
_entity.id
_entity.type
_entity.pdbx_description
1 polymer ?
#
loop_
_entity_poly.entity_id
_entity_poly.type
_entity_poly.pdbx_seq_one_letter_code
_entity_poly.pdbx_strand_id
1 'polypeptide(L)'
;VQTTTKYVELIIVADNREKTFIKLKLRLSLPSCRQFYRALNIRVALVGLEVWSDVDKCPITQDPFTTLHEFLDWRKVKLLPQKPHDNAQLISGVYFQGTTIGMAPIMSMCTAEQSGGIVMDHSDNPLGAAVTLAHELGHNFGMNHDTPERGCGFNSCANALKQHDSFQMGSQQSRQRSLT
;
A
#
# COMPACT_ATOMS: atom_id res chain seq x y z
N VAL A 1 -12.28 19.60 -8.44
CA VAL A 1 -11.48 19.57 -7.20
C VAL A 1 -12.32 18.85 -6.14
N GLN A 2 -11.82 17.77 -5.53
CA GLN A 2 -12.52 17.13 -4.41
C GLN A 2 -12.60 18.12 -3.24
N THR A 3 -13.80 18.47 -2.80
CA THR A 3 -14.03 19.49 -1.76
C THR A 3 -14.10 18.91 -0.36
N THR A 4 -14.23 17.59 -0.23
CA THR A 4 -14.36 16.88 1.05
C THR A 4 -13.11 16.07 1.31
N THR A 5 -12.60 16.13 2.56
CA THR A 5 -11.48 15.27 2.97
C THR A 5 -11.99 13.85 3.16
N LYS A 6 -11.30 12.90 2.54
CA LYS A 6 -11.55 11.47 2.68
C LYS A 6 -10.55 10.83 3.62
N TYR A 7 -10.95 9.77 4.30
CA TYR A 7 -10.11 9.05 5.25
C TYR A 7 -10.00 7.58 4.83
N VAL A 8 -8.84 6.99 5.08
CA VAL A 8 -8.61 5.54 4.90
C VAL A 8 -7.97 4.99 6.17
N GLU A 9 -8.67 4.03 6.78
CA GLU A 9 -8.17 3.23 7.90
C GLU A 9 -7.27 2.11 7.36
N LEU A 10 -5.97 2.31 7.49
CA LEU A 10 -4.94 1.39 7.05
C LEU A 10 -4.47 0.49 8.20
N ILE A 11 -4.42 -0.82 7.95
CA ILE A 11 -3.63 -1.77 8.74
C ILE A 11 -2.37 -2.15 7.97
N ILE A 12 -1.23 -2.10 8.64
CA ILE A 12 0.01 -2.68 8.10
C ILE A 12 0.23 -4.04 8.74
N VAL A 13 0.54 -5.02 7.90
CA VAL A 13 0.88 -6.38 8.32
C VAL A 13 2.36 -6.60 7.99
N ALA A 14 3.11 -7.15 8.93
CA ALA A 14 4.50 -7.52 8.73
C ALA A 14 4.64 -9.03 8.85
N ASP A 15 5.27 -9.65 7.85
CA ASP A 15 5.58 -11.07 7.89
C ASP A 15 6.62 -11.40 8.98
N ASN A 16 6.91 -12.68 9.18
CA ASN A 16 7.82 -13.12 10.24
C ASN A 16 9.25 -12.57 10.08
N ARG A 17 9.66 -12.26 8.86
CA ARG A 17 11.01 -11.78 8.53
C ARG A 17 11.17 -10.31 8.94
N GLU A 18 10.10 -9.52 8.82
CA GLU A 18 10.07 -8.11 9.18
C GLU A 18 9.83 -7.81 10.67
N LYS A 19 9.63 -8.85 11.50
CA LYS A 19 9.18 -8.71 12.90
C LYS A 19 10.03 -7.78 13.78
N THR A 20 11.34 -7.72 13.53
CA THR A 20 12.28 -6.97 14.36
C THR A 20 12.30 -5.49 14.01
N PHE A 21 12.24 -5.14 12.71
CA PHE A 21 12.55 -3.79 12.26
C PHE A 21 11.33 -2.98 11.84
N ILE A 22 10.18 -3.63 11.61
CA ILE A 22 9.01 -2.96 11.04
C ILE A 22 8.56 -1.73 11.83
N LYS A 23 8.55 -1.80 13.17
CA LYS A 23 8.12 -0.68 14.01
C LYS A 23 8.99 0.57 13.81
N LEU A 24 10.31 0.37 13.68
CA LEU A 24 11.24 1.46 13.43
C LEU A 24 11.07 2.00 12.01
N LYS A 25 10.98 1.12 11.01
CA LYS A 25 10.79 1.51 9.61
C LYS A 25 9.53 2.36 9.44
N LEU A 26 8.40 1.89 9.96
CA LEU A 26 7.12 2.61 9.89
C LEU A 26 7.17 3.98 10.58
N ARG A 27 7.85 4.09 11.73
CA ARG A 27 8.01 5.38 12.41
C ARG A 27 8.74 6.41 11.53
N LEU A 28 9.73 5.96 10.75
CA LEU A 28 10.55 6.82 9.91
C LEU A 28 9.86 7.18 8.59
N SER A 29 9.03 6.29 8.05
CA SER A 29 8.61 6.37 6.65
C SER A 29 7.11 6.63 6.42
N LEU A 30 6.26 6.27 7.38
CA LEU A 30 4.81 6.52 7.30
C LEU A 30 4.42 8.00 7.17
N PRO A 31 5.10 8.97 7.84
CA PRO A 31 4.80 10.39 7.62
C PRO A 31 4.98 10.81 6.16
N SER A 32 6.02 10.31 5.50
CA SER A 32 6.29 10.58 4.07
C SER A 32 5.23 9.94 3.17
N CYS A 33 4.86 8.68 3.44
CA CYS A 33 3.76 8.01 2.72
C CYS A 33 2.46 8.82 2.80
N ARG A 34 2.08 9.30 4.00
CA ARG A 34 0.88 10.13 4.21
C ARG A 34 0.94 11.46 3.47
N GLN A 35 2.13 12.02 3.24
CA GLN A 35 2.29 13.29 2.55
C GLN A 35 1.84 13.21 1.08
N PHE A 36 2.02 12.07 0.40
CA PHE A 36 1.59 11.89 -1.00
C PHE A 36 0.09 12.10 -1.20
N TYR A 37 -0.73 11.67 -0.23
CA TYR A 37 -2.18 11.73 -0.33
C TYR A 37 -2.80 13.05 0.13
N ARG A 38 -2.03 13.91 0.82
CA ARG A 38 -2.52 15.22 1.26
C ARG A 38 -2.94 16.12 0.10
N ALA A 39 -2.19 16.09 -1.00
CA ALA A 39 -2.51 16.86 -2.20
C ALA A 39 -3.83 16.40 -2.87
N LEU A 40 -4.30 15.19 -2.53
CA LEU A 40 -5.51 14.58 -3.07
C LEU A 40 -6.70 14.68 -2.10
N ASN A 41 -6.57 15.45 -1.01
CA ASN A 41 -7.55 15.53 0.07
C ASN A 41 -7.88 14.17 0.71
N ILE A 42 -6.92 13.24 0.70
CA ILE A 42 -7.04 11.92 1.35
C ILE A 42 -6.10 11.88 2.56
N ARG A 43 -6.63 11.41 3.70
CA ARG A 43 -5.87 11.20 4.94
C ARG A 43 -5.80 9.71 5.26
N VAL A 44 -4.59 9.15 5.16
CA VAL A 44 -4.32 7.76 5.53
C VAL A 44 -4.02 7.69 7.03
N ALA A 45 -4.89 7.01 7.78
CA ALA A 45 -4.75 6.77 9.21
C ALA A 45 -4.25 5.33 9.43
N LEU A 46 -3.10 5.17 10.07
CA LEU A 46 -2.63 3.85 10.52
C LEU A 46 -3.39 3.50 11.80
N VAL A 47 -4.34 2.58 11.69
CA VAL A 47 -5.20 2.16 12.81
C VAL A 47 -4.78 0.83 13.42
N GLY A 48 -3.87 0.10 12.76
CA GLY A 48 -3.35 -1.16 13.28
C GLY A 48 -2.00 -1.54 12.67
N LEU A 49 -1.19 -2.22 13.47
CA LEU A 49 0.01 -2.92 13.05
C LEU A 49 -0.11 -4.38 13.53
N GLU A 50 -0.13 -5.31 12.59
CA GLU A 50 -0.10 -6.75 12.87
C GLU A 50 1.30 -7.28 12.52
N VAL A 51 1.97 -7.94 13.48
CA VAL A 51 3.29 -8.53 13.24
C VAL A 51 3.19 -10.03 13.46
N TRP A 52 3.55 -10.81 12.45
CA TRP A 52 3.55 -12.27 12.54
C TRP A 52 4.82 -12.79 13.22
N SER A 53 4.94 -12.55 14.54
CA SER A 53 6.17 -12.82 15.31
C SER A 53 6.61 -14.29 15.34
N ASP A 54 5.65 -15.20 15.22
CA ASP A 54 5.85 -16.63 15.43
C ASP A 54 5.98 -17.36 14.09
N VAL A 55 4.94 -17.29 13.26
CA VAL A 55 4.87 -17.87 11.92
C VAL A 55 3.99 -17.02 11.02
N ASP A 56 4.27 -17.06 9.71
CA ASP A 56 3.41 -16.43 8.70
C ASP A 56 1.99 -17.01 8.75
N LYS A 57 0.97 -16.15 8.67
CA LYS A 57 -0.45 -16.57 8.80
C LYS A 57 -1.09 -16.96 7.47
N CYS A 58 -0.39 -16.74 6.36
CA CYS A 58 -0.70 -17.27 5.04
C CYS A 58 0.63 -17.55 4.29
N PRO A 59 0.61 -18.33 3.20
CA PRO A 59 1.80 -18.56 2.39
C PRO A 59 2.34 -17.25 1.80
N ILE A 60 3.62 -16.97 2.05
CA ILE A 60 4.37 -15.87 1.42
C ILE A 60 5.44 -16.53 0.52
N THR A 61 5.27 -16.39 -0.79
CA THR A 61 6.13 -17.05 -1.79
C THR A 61 6.89 -16.00 -2.60
N GLN A 62 7.82 -16.45 -3.45
CA GLN A 62 8.47 -15.52 -4.38
C GLN A 62 7.56 -15.12 -5.55
N ASP A 63 6.43 -15.80 -5.77
CA ASP A 63 5.44 -15.36 -6.75
C ASP A 63 4.53 -14.29 -6.11
N PRO A 64 4.60 -13.03 -6.58
CA PRO A 64 3.81 -11.96 -6.01
C PRO A 64 2.30 -12.16 -6.22
N PHE A 65 1.88 -12.84 -7.30
CA PHE A 65 0.45 -13.10 -7.55
C PHE A 65 -0.12 -14.06 -6.50
N THR A 66 0.55 -15.19 -6.28
CA THR A 66 0.18 -16.14 -5.23
C THR A 66 0.16 -15.46 -3.86
N THR A 67 1.21 -14.70 -3.52
CA THR A 67 1.30 -14.03 -2.22
C THR A 67 0.18 -13.00 -2.01
N LEU A 68 -0.14 -12.20 -3.02
CA LEU A 68 -1.23 -11.23 -2.96
C LEU A 68 -2.58 -11.93 -2.76
N HIS A 69 -2.83 -13.01 -3.51
CA HIS A 69 -4.06 -13.79 -3.40
C HIS A 69 -4.25 -14.35 -1.98
N GLU A 70 -3.25 -15.05 -1.46
CA GLU A 70 -3.26 -15.65 -0.12
C GLU A 70 -3.42 -14.59 0.99
N PHE A 71 -2.75 -13.44 0.84
CA PHE A 71 -2.85 -12.34 1.79
C PHE A 71 -4.26 -11.72 1.82
N LEU A 72 -4.86 -11.48 0.65
CA LEU A 72 -6.20 -10.89 0.55
C LEU A 72 -7.27 -11.85 1.07
N ASP A 73 -7.14 -13.15 0.80
CA ASP A 73 -8.03 -14.16 1.35
C ASP A 73 -7.90 -14.24 2.87
N TRP A 74 -6.67 -14.26 3.40
CA TRP A 74 -6.44 -14.18 4.85
C TRP A 74 -7.02 -12.90 5.45
N ARG A 75 -6.84 -11.74 4.80
CA ARG A 75 -7.42 -10.46 5.25
C ARG A 75 -8.93 -10.58 5.37
N LYS A 76 -9.60 -11.09 4.33
CA LYS A 76 -11.06 -11.24 4.28
C LYS A 76 -11.58 -12.18 5.37
N VAL A 77 -10.96 -13.34 5.54
CA VAL A 77 -11.51 -14.41 6.41
C VAL A 77 -11.03 -14.34 7.85
N LYS A 78 -9.86 -13.73 8.11
CA LYS A 78 -9.27 -13.65 9.46
C LYS A 78 -9.20 -12.23 9.99
N LEU A 79 -8.65 -11.27 9.25
CA LEU A 79 -8.38 -9.93 9.79
C LEU A 79 -9.64 -9.07 9.87
N LEU A 80 -10.40 -8.98 8.77
CA LEU A 80 -11.57 -8.11 8.65
C LEU A 80 -12.67 -8.40 9.70
N PRO A 81 -12.98 -9.67 10.05
CA PRO A 81 -13.94 -9.96 11.10
C PRO A 81 -13.49 -9.53 12.51
N GLN A 82 -12.17 -9.39 12.74
CA GLN A 82 -11.61 -9.07 14.05
C GLN A 82 -11.34 -7.57 14.23
N LYS A 83 -10.88 -6.91 13.17
CA LYS A 83 -10.47 -5.51 13.17
C LYS A 83 -11.05 -4.84 11.93
N PRO A 84 -12.13 -4.04 12.04
CA PRO A 84 -12.61 -3.23 10.92
C PRO A 84 -11.51 -2.30 10.41
N HIS A 85 -11.34 -2.23 9.09
CA HIS A 85 -10.38 -1.38 8.41
C HIS A 85 -10.76 -1.23 6.94
N ASP A 86 -10.33 -0.16 6.29
CA ASP A 86 -10.59 0.09 4.87
C ASP A 86 -9.62 -0.66 3.97
N ASN A 87 -8.34 -0.72 4.35
CA ASN A 87 -7.27 -1.29 3.53
C ASN A 87 -6.20 -1.98 4.41
N ALA A 88 -5.57 -3.04 3.90
CA ALA A 88 -4.42 -3.65 4.55
C ALA A 88 -3.25 -3.86 3.59
N GLN A 89 -2.04 -3.52 4.01
CA GLN A 89 -0.81 -3.70 3.22
C GLN A 89 0.14 -4.65 3.95
N LEU A 90 0.58 -5.71 3.27
CA LEU A 90 1.61 -6.62 3.78
C LEU A 90 2.99 -6.10 3.38
N ILE A 91 3.88 -5.94 4.36
CA ILE A 91 5.31 -5.72 4.13
C ILE A 91 6.04 -7.03 4.44
N SER A 92 6.83 -7.48 3.48
CA SER A 92 7.49 -8.79 3.50
C SER A 92 8.99 -8.66 3.24
N GLY A 93 9.79 -9.43 3.97
CA GLY A 93 11.22 -9.60 3.69
C GLY A 93 11.50 -10.66 2.61
N VAL A 94 10.48 -11.23 1.97
CA VAL A 94 10.65 -12.17 0.85
C VAL A 94 10.97 -11.41 -0.42
N TYR A 95 11.99 -11.87 -1.14
CA TYR A 95 12.32 -11.38 -2.47
C TYR A 95 11.39 -11.98 -3.52
N PHE A 96 10.55 -11.15 -4.13
CA PHE A 96 9.68 -11.56 -5.22
C PHE A 96 10.47 -11.76 -6.52
N GLN A 97 10.00 -12.68 -7.36
CA GLN A 97 10.63 -13.00 -8.64
C GLN A 97 10.47 -11.85 -9.65
N GLY A 98 11.50 -11.70 -10.49
CA GLY A 98 11.54 -10.68 -11.53
C GLY A 98 11.89 -9.30 -10.97
N THR A 99 11.20 -8.27 -11.46
CA THR A 99 11.41 -6.87 -11.06
C THR A 99 10.29 -6.34 -10.16
N THR A 100 9.37 -7.21 -9.76
CA THR A 100 8.21 -6.83 -8.94
C THR A 100 8.65 -6.60 -7.51
N ILE A 101 8.35 -5.40 -6.99
CA ILE A 101 8.66 -5.02 -5.60
C ILE A 101 7.41 -4.75 -4.78
N GLY A 102 6.23 -4.74 -5.42
CA GLY A 102 4.93 -4.59 -4.80
C GLY A 102 3.84 -5.00 -5.78
N MET A 103 2.64 -5.27 -5.27
CA MET A 103 1.47 -5.56 -6.10
C MET A 103 0.17 -5.25 -5.35
N ALA A 104 -0.78 -4.62 -6.03
CA ALA A 104 -2.11 -4.32 -5.50
C ALA A 104 -3.18 -4.31 -6.60
N PRO A 105 -4.42 -4.75 -6.30
CA PRO A 105 -5.53 -4.62 -7.23
C PRO A 105 -5.92 -3.15 -7.43
N ILE A 106 -6.20 -2.78 -8.68
CA ILE A 106 -6.60 -1.41 -9.02
C ILE A 106 -8.07 -1.19 -8.62
N MET A 107 -8.39 0.00 -8.11
CA MET A 107 -9.77 0.44 -7.79
C MET A 107 -10.48 -0.46 -6.77
N SER A 108 -9.72 -1.07 -5.87
CA SER A 108 -10.25 -2.01 -4.87
C SER A 108 -10.44 -1.39 -3.48
N MET A 109 -10.19 -0.09 -3.30
CA MET A 109 -10.34 0.60 -2.02
C MET A 109 -11.72 0.34 -1.37
N CYS A 110 -11.71 -0.03 -0.08
CA CYS A 110 -12.90 -0.37 0.71
C CYS A 110 -13.67 -1.65 0.28
N THR A 111 -13.16 -2.43 -0.68
CA THR A 111 -13.74 -3.76 -0.98
C THR A 111 -13.34 -4.80 0.07
N ALA A 112 -14.25 -5.73 0.39
CA ALA A 112 -13.95 -6.78 1.37
C ALA A 112 -12.91 -7.76 0.82
N GLU A 113 -12.94 -8.03 -0.48
CA GLU A 113 -12.13 -9.04 -1.16
C GLU A 113 -10.74 -8.54 -1.55
N GLN A 114 -10.61 -7.29 -1.99
CA GLN A 114 -9.44 -6.86 -2.77
C GLN A 114 -8.75 -5.60 -2.23
N SER A 115 -9.23 -5.04 -1.11
CA SER A 115 -8.66 -3.81 -0.56
C SER A 115 -7.38 -4.05 0.24
N GLY A 116 -6.29 -4.22 -0.50
CA GLY A 116 -4.96 -4.36 0.05
C GLY A 116 -3.89 -4.52 -1.03
N GLY A 117 -2.69 -4.81 -0.58
CA GLY A 117 -1.53 -5.02 -1.43
C GLY A 117 -0.38 -5.67 -0.67
N ILE A 118 0.65 -6.04 -1.42
CA ILE A 118 1.89 -6.61 -0.90
C ILE A 118 3.06 -5.71 -1.30
N VAL A 119 4.05 -5.60 -0.42
CA VAL A 119 5.24 -4.77 -0.57
C VAL A 119 6.45 -5.59 -0.14
N MET A 120 7.44 -5.68 -1.01
CA MET A 120 8.76 -6.21 -0.67
C MET A 120 9.56 -5.12 0.04
N ASP A 121 10.17 -5.48 1.16
CA ASP A 121 11.20 -4.65 1.78
C ASP A 121 12.53 -4.84 1.04
N HIS A 122 12.72 -3.99 0.02
CA HIS A 122 13.80 -4.14 -0.97
C HIS A 122 15.02 -3.25 -0.70
N SER A 123 15.03 -2.50 0.41
CA SER A 123 16.07 -1.51 0.71
C SER A 123 16.30 -1.39 2.21
N ASP A 124 17.57 -1.25 2.61
CA ASP A 124 17.94 -0.88 3.98
C ASP A 124 17.40 0.50 4.38
N ASN A 125 17.13 1.36 3.39
CA ASN A 125 16.49 2.64 3.63
C ASN A 125 14.98 2.42 3.88
N PRO A 126 14.46 2.76 5.07
CA PRO A 126 13.04 2.57 5.40
C PRO A 126 12.08 3.34 4.48
N LEU A 127 12.57 4.32 3.73
CA LEU A 127 11.79 5.03 2.71
C LEU A 127 11.49 4.17 1.48
N GLY A 128 12.34 3.19 1.14
CA GLY A 128 12.17 2.36 -0.06
C GLY A 128 10.84 1.61 -0.05
N ALA A 129 10.60 0.80 0.99
CA ALA A 129 9.34 0.07 1.17
C ALA A 129 8.13 1.00 1.34
N ALA A 130 8.31 2.17 1.97
CA ALA A 130 7.20 3.10 2.21
C ALA A 130 6.70 3.80 0.95
N VAL A 131 7.62 4.05 0.01
CA VAL A 131 7.25 4.54 -1.31
C VAL A 131 6.49 3.47 -2.07
N THR A 132 6.97 2.23 -2.08
CA THR A 132 6.22 1.12 -2.69
C THR A 132 4.85 0.96 -2.03
N LEU A 133 4.74 1.09 -0.71
CA LEU A 133 3.43 1.08 -0.04
C LEU A 133 2.50 2.20 -0.54
N ALA A 134 3.01 3.41 -0.72
CA ALA A 134 2.24 4.50 -1.31
C ALA A 134 1.89 4.23 -2.79
N HIS A 135 2.76 3.55 -3.52
CA HIS A 135 2.49 3.09 -4.89
C HIS A 135 1.30 2.14 -4.94
N GLU A 136 1.37 1.06 -4.16
CA GLU A 136 0.33 0.03 -4.11
C GLU A 136 -1.01 0.56 -3.58
N LEU A 137 -0.98 1.43 -2.57
CA LEU A 137 -2.18 2.07 -2.07
C LEU A 137 -2.79 3.03 -3.12
N GLY A 138 -1.96 3.63 -3.98
CA GLY A 138 -2.37 4.38 -5.17
C GLY A 138 -3.16 3.53 -6.16
N HIS A 139 -2.71 2.32 -6.45
CA HIS A 139 -3.48 1.35 -7.25
C HIS A 139 -4.84 1.07 -6.64
N ASN A 140 -4.92 0.77 -5.34
CA ASN A 140 -6.22 0.55 -4.68
C ASN A 140 -7.15 1.77 -4.83
N PHE A 141 -6.61 2.99 -4.87
CA PHE A 141 -7.37 4.23 -5.14
C PHE A 141 -7.77 4.44 -6.61
N GLY A 142 -7.39 3.54 -7.51
CA GLY A 142 -7.71 3.59 -8.94
C GLY A 142 -6.66 4.31 -9.78
N MET A 143 -5.43 4.50 -9.27
CA MET A 143 -4.33 5.07 -10.04
C MET A 143 -3.69 4.00 -10.94
N ASN A 144 -3.32 4.40 -12.16
CA ASN A 144 -2.54 3.57 -13.07
C ASN A 144 -1.12 4.13 -13.16
N HIS A 145 -0.19 3.30 -13.62
CA HIS A 145 1.14 3.77 -13.99
C HIS A 145 1.03 4.88 -15.04
N ASP A 146 1.93 5.85 -14.97
CA ASP A 146 2.07 6.85 -16.01
C ASP A 146 2.49 6.23 -17.34
N THR A 147 2.06 6.84 -18.45
CA THR A 147 2.51 6.47 -19.80
C THR A 147 3.45 7.54 -20.35
N PRO A 148 4.38 7.19 -21.27
CA PRO A 148 5.34 8.13 -21.85
C PRO A 148 4.71 9.38 -22.48
N GLU A 149 3.48 9.27 -23.02
CA GLU A 149 2.75 10.34 -23.70
C GLU A 149 2.12 11.35 -22.72
N ARG A 150 2.04 11.01 -21.44
CA ARG A 150 1.32 11.77 -20.41
C ARG A 150 2.19 12.11 -19.20
N GLY A 151 3.52 12.10 -19.39
CA GLY A 151 4.47 12.44 -18.34
C GLY A 151 4.19 13.82 -17.75
N CYS A 152 4.22 13.91 -16.42
CA CYS A 152 4.26 15.19 -15.74
C CYS A 152 5.60 15.90 -16.03
N GLY A 153 5.54 17.20 -16.33
CA GLY A 153 6.72 17.99 -16.71
C GLY A 153 7.86 17.91 -15.69
N PHE A 154 9.10 17.98 -16.18
CA PHE A 154 10.37 17.72 -15.49
C PHE A 154 10.55 18.36 -14.09
N ASN A 155 9.77 19.39 -13.70
CA ASN A 155 9.92 20.08 -12.42
C ASN A 155 8.94 19.62 -11.31
N SER A 156 7.87 18.90 -11.64
CA SER A 156 6.94 18.33 -10.64
C SER A 156 7.24 16.86 -10.32
N CYS A 157 7.97 16.15 -11.20
CA CYS A 157 8.37 14.76 -11.02
C CYS A 157 9.77 14.56 -10.45
N ALA A 158 10.60 15.60 -10.33
CA ALA A 158 12.01 15.46 -9.97
C ALA A 158 12.27 14.87 -8.56
N ASN A 159 11.25 14.83 -7.68
CA ASN A 159 11.34 14.23 -6.35
C ASN A 159 10.56 12.91 -6.19
N ALA A 160 9.94 12.40 -7.26
CA ALA A 160 9.24 11.13 -7.25
C ALA A 160 9.90 10.18 -8.26
N LEU A 161 10.97 9.53 -7.79
CA LEU A 161 11.33 8.16 -8.15
C LEU A 161 11.81 7.90 -9.58
N LYS A 162 13.12 7.99 -9.79
CA LYS A 162 13.79 7.51 -11.02
C LYS A 162 13.81 5.97 -11.19
N GLN A 163 12.93 5.25 -10.50
CA GLN A 163 12.73 3.79 -10.66
C GLN A 163 11.30 3.33 -10.35
N HIS A 164 10.39 4.25 -10.01
CA HIS A 164 8.99 3.93 -9.76
C HIS A 164 8.16 4.93 -10.55
N ASP A 165 7.37 4.41 -11.47
CA ASP A 165 6.52 5.23 -12.33
C ASP A 165 5.63 6.14 -11.46
N SER A 166 5.57 7.42 -11.81
CA SER A 166 4.61 8.36 -11.22
C SER A 166 3.17 7.95 -11.58
N PHE A 167 2.18 8.51 -10.86
CA PHE A 167 0.77 8.11 -10.97
C PHE A 167 -0.17 9.22 -11.42
N GLN A 168 -1.15 8.84 -12.25
CA GLN A 168 -2.36 9.62 -12.50
C GLN A 168 -3.61 8.96 -11.89
N MET A 169 -4.47 9.78 -11.28
CA MET A 169 -5.73 9.33 -10.67
C MET A 169 -6.76 8.99 -11.75
N GLY A 170 -7.25 7.74 -11.76
CA GLY A 170 -8.38 7.30 -12.59
C GLY A 170 -9.71 7.95 -12.15
N SER A 171 -10.67 8.04 -13.07
CA SER A 171 -11.87 8.87 -12.96
C SER A 171 -12.99 8.36 -12.01
N GLN A 172 -12.74 7.41 -11.10
CA GLN A 172 -13.79 6.87 -10.24
C GLN A 172 -13.35 6.62 -8.78
N GLN A 173 -13.58 7.61 -7.91
CA GLN A 173 -13.54 7.46 -6.46
C GLN A 173 -14.94 7.70 -5.88
N SER A 174 -15.77 6.65 -5.78
CA SER A 174 -17.16 6.77 -5.29
C SER A 174 -17.43 6.10 -3.93
N ARG A 175 -16.42 5.49 -3.27
CA ARG A 175 -16.64 4.64 -2.07
C ARG A 175 -15.84 5.02 -0.81
N GLN A 176 -15.32 6.23 -0.69
CA GLN A 176 -14.63 6.66 0.53
C GLN A 176 -15.61 7.38 1.47
N ARG A 177 -15.67 6.94 2.73
CA ARG A 177 -16.50 7.55 3.76
C ARG A 177 -16.06 9.00 3.99
N SER A 178 -17.01 9.93 3.89
CA SER A 178 -16.88 11.25 4.51
C SER A 178 -17.35 11.10 5.95
N LEU A 179 -16.46 11.25 6.93
CA LEU A 179 -16.90 11.45 8.31
C LEU A 179 -17.24 12.93 8.47
N THR A 180 -18.51 13.22 8.76
CA THR A 180 -18.96 14.48 9.37
C THR A 180 -18.57 14.51 10.83
#